data_AF-A0A3D0N5C8-F1
#
_entry.id   AF-A0A3D0N5C8-F1
#
_cell.length_a   1.000
_cell.length_b   1.000
_cell.length_c   1.000
_cell.angle_alpha   90.00
_cell.angle_beta   90.00
_cell.angle_gamma   90.00
#
_symmetry.space_group_name_H-M   'P 1'
#
loop_
_entity.id
_entity.type
_entity.pdbx_description
1 polymer ?
#
loop_
_entity_poly.entity_id
_entity_poly.type
_entity_poly.pdbx_seq_one_letter_code
_entity_poly.pdbx_strand_id
1 'polypeptide(L)'
;MDPMLTAPELTTVEHALGRFHALEGLRGQGHIKPLHQYVAMRLVVEGGFLPDEVTPHPPLIAKRSSGSWFLEIDEGAANVREETVLGGLKTKNVDVAVAKDRIGPVVCVSIKGTGNAFRNLTNRMEEAIGDCTNLHMTYPAMVYAFLHLIKCNRQNEPGVKPNDVSIDCAGCATDAVARYHDVLEGLTGRELVRNEISKYEAVALLMVEQIADAACTFPSFPPANSMARFSDFFPRVYGIYDRRFPYVAPSMHQTERVAWAETSPAFNGLMTATGRELASVFDYEPRLA
;
A
#
# COMPACT_ATOMS: atom_id res chain seq x y z
N MET A 1 -12.04 18.85 -7.09
CA MET A 1 -11.38 17.84 -6.23
C MET A 1 -12.18 16.57 -6.42
N ASP A 2 -11.55 15.48 -6.85
CA ASP A 2 -12.23 14.18 -6.87
C ASP A 2 -12.66 13.83 -5.44
N PRO A 3 -13.88 13.30 -5.24
CA PRO A 3 -14.35 12.94 -3.91
C PRO A 3 -13.43 11.87 -3.34
N MET A 4 -12.97 12.06 -2.10
CA MET A 4 -12.23 11.01 -1.37
C MET A 4 -13.08 9.75 -1.26
N LEU A 5 -12.43 8.58 -1.23
CA LEU A 5 -13.16 7.35 -0.92
C LEU A 5 -13.67 7.40 0.52
N THR A 6 -14.90 6.94 0.69
CA THR A 6 -15.57 6.77 1.99
C THR A 6 -15.04 5.53 2.72
N ALA A 7 -15.27 5.44 4.03
CA ALA A 7 -14.82 4.29 4.81
C ALA A 7 -15.33 2.93 4.26
N PRO A 8 -16.60 2.77 3.80
CA PRO A 8 -17.06 1.53 3.16
C PRO A 8 -16.29 1.17 1.88
N GLU A 9 -15.94 2.16 1.04
CA GLU A 9 -15.18 1.93 -0.20
C GLU A 9 -13.73 1.53 0.10
N LEU A 10 -13.18 1.93 1.24
CA LEU A 10 -11.81 1.59 1.67
C LEU A 10 -11.67 0.20 2.30
N THR A 11 -12.76 -0.57 2.36
CA THR A 11 -12.75 -1.94 2.93
C THR A 11 -12.12 -2.97 2.00
N THR A 12 -12.06 -2.68 0.69
CA THR A 12 -11.54 -3.60 -0.32
C THR A 12 -10.66 -2.86 -1.32
N VAL A 13 -9.66 -3.56 -1.87
CA VAL A 13 -8.73 -2.96 -2.83
C VAL A 13 -9.42 -2.61 -4.15
N GLU A 14 -10.46 -3.36 -4.53
CA GLU A 14 -11.16 -3.23 -5.82
C GLU A 14 -11.69 -1.81 -6.07
N HIS A 15 -12.29 -1.16 -5.07
CA HIS A 15 -12.77 0.21 -5.19
C HIS A 15 -11.62 1.20 -5.43
N ALA A 16 -10.46 0.99 -4.78
CA ALA A 16 -9.28 1.79 -5.02
C ALA A 16 -8.68 1.54 -6.42
N LEU A 17 -8.74 0.30 -6.92
CA LEU A 17 -8.29 -0.05 -8.27
C LEU A 17 -9.20 0.52 -9.37
N GLY A 18 -10.51 0.66 -9.10
CA GLY A 18 -11.49 1.20 -10.06
C GLY A 18 -11.05 2.53 -10.68
N ARG A 19 -10.53 3.42 -9.83
CA ARG A 19 -10.04 4.74 -10.26
C ARG A 19 -8.70 4.71 -10.97
N PHE A 20 -7.86 3.70 -10.70
CA PHE A 20 -6.62 3.50 -11.44
C PHE A 20 -6.90 3.07 -12.90
N HIS A 21 -7.93 2.26 -13.14
CA HIS A 21 -8.22 1.79 -14.50
C HIS A 21 -8.93 2.83 -15.38
N ALA A 22 -9.85 3.62 -14.80
CA ALA A 22 -10.71 4.61 -15.48
C ALA A 22 -9.96 5.78 -16.18
N LEU A 23 -8.65 5.68 -16.32
CA LEU A 23 -7.76 6.72 -16.80
C LEU A 23 -7.63 6.76 -18.33
N GLU A 24 -8.61 7.39 -18.96
CA GLU A 24 -8.29 8.29 -20.05
C GLU A 24 -8.17 9.72 -19.47
N GLY A 25 -6.94 10.19 -19.20
CA GLY A 25 -6.67 11.64 -19.12
C GLY A 25 -6.17 12.26 -17.81
N LEU A 26 -6.07 11.56 -16.67
CA LEU A 26 -5.44 12.17 -15.48
C LEU A 26 -3.91 12.26 -15.65
N ARG A 27 -3.37 13.48 -15.62
CA ARG A 27 -1.92 13.73 -15.52
C ARG A 27 -1.50 13.75 -14.03
N GLY A 28 -0.34 13.20 -13.70
CA GLY A 28 0.22 13.22 -12.33
C GLY A 28 -0.26 12.06 -11.44
N GLN A 29 -0.05 12.14 -10.12
CA GLN A 29 -0.32 11.05 -9.16
C GLN A 29 -1.80 10.87 -8.76
N GLY A 30 -2.73 11.68 -9.28
CA GLY A 30 -4.15 11.64 -8.84
C GLY A 30 -4.80 10.26 -8.98
N HIS A 31 -4.32 9.46 -9.92
CA HIS A 31 -4.82 8.12 -10.21
C HIS A 31 -4.46 7.02 -9.19
N ILE A 32 -3.46 7.25 -8.34
CA ILE A 32 -3.05 6.31 -7.28
C ILE A 32 -3.47 6.77 -5.89
N LYS A 33 -3.94 8.01 -5.73
CA LYS A 33 -4.40 8.55 -4.44
C LYS A 33 -5.46 7.71 -3.72
N PRO A 34 -6.46 7.12 -4.41
CA PRO A 34 -7.42 6.21 -3.77
C PRO A 34 -6.73 5.01 -3.11
N LEU A 35 -5.66 4.51 -3.72
CA LEU A 35 -4.88 3.42 -3.16
C LEU A 35 -4.05 3.87 -1.95
N HIS A 36 -3.60 5.13 -1.90
CA HIS A 36 -2.95 5.65 -0.69
C HIS A 36 -3.92 5.60 0.50
N GLN A 37 -5.19 5.96 0.28
CA GLN A 37 -6.22 5.89 1.31
C GLN A 37 -6.54 4.45 1.74
N TYR A 38 -6.61 3.51 0.77
CA TYR A 38 -6.81 2.08 1.08
C TYR A 38 -5.65 1.53 1.92
N VAL A 39 -4.41 1.82 1.54
CA VAL A 39 -3.22 1.41 2.30
C VAL A 39 -3.22 2.04 3.69
N ALA A 40 -3.58 3.31 3.84
CA ALA A 40 -3.69 3.98 5.13
C ALA A 40 -4.77 3.33 6.03
N MET A 41 -5.95 3.05 5.49
CA MET A 41 -7.04 2.33 6.18
C MET A 41 -6.56 0.97 6.68
N ARG A 42 -5.88 0.21 5.82
CA ARG A 42 -5.38 -1.13 6.14
C ARG A 42 -4.27 -1.11 7.20
N LEU A 43 -3.36 -0.13 7.15
CA LEU A 43 -2.35 0.09 8.20
C LEU A 43 -2.99 0.36 9.58
N VAL A 44 -4.16 1.00 9.63
CA VAL A 44 -4.90 1.14 10.89
C VAL A 44 -5.60 -0.16 11.28
N VAL A 45 -6.46 -0.70 10.41
CA VAL A 45 -7.38 -1.79 10.78
C VAL A 45 -6.66 -3.14 10.95
N GLU A 46 -5.84 -3.55 9.98
CA GLU A 46 -5.04 -4.79 10.06
C GLU A 46 -3.69 -4.53 10.76
N GLY A 47 -3.11 -3.36 10.51
CA GLY A 47 -1.80 -3.01 11.07
C GLY A 47 -1.85 -2.62 12.55
N GLY A 48 -2.97 -2.13 13.09
CA GLY A 48 -3.04 -1.69 14.49
C GLY A 48 -2.21 -0.44 14.79
N PHE A 49 -1.93 0.38 13.77
CA PHE A 49 -1.40 1.73 13.96
C PHE A 49 -2.55 2.68 14.31
N LEU A 50 -2.30 3.68 15.16
CA LEU A 50 -3.35 4.66 15.48
C LEU A 50 -3.59 5.55 14.25
N PRO A 51 -4.84 5.97 13.96
CA PRO A 51 -5.12 6.84 12.81
C PRO A 51 -4.27 8.11 12.76
N ASP A 52 -4.05 8.75 13.92
CA ASP A 52 -3.22 9.95 14.06
C ASP A 52 -1.73 9.71 13.74
N GLU A 53 -1.27 8.46 13.71
CA GLU A 53 0.09 8.09 13.34
C GLU A 53 0.24 7.90 11.82
N VAL A 54 -0.86 7.85 11.06
CA VAL A 54 -0.87 7.50 9.63
C VAL A 54 -1.16 8.73 8.76
N THR A 55 -0.31 8.94 7.74
CA THR A 55 -0.48 9.94 6.70
C THR A 55 -0.55 9.24 5.33
N PRO A 56 -1.54 9.51 4.45
CA PRO A 56 -2.71 10.34 4.70
C PRO A 56 -3.58 9.77 5.82
N HIS A 57 -4.25 10.66 6.55
CA HIS A 57 -5.13 10.24 7.63
C HIS A 57 -6.36 9.53 7.05
N PRO A 58 -6.71 8.31 7.50
CA PRO A 58 -7.92 7.60 7.07
C PRO A 58 -9.18 8.20 7.71
N PRO A 59 -10.40 7.82 7.27
CA PRO A 59 -11.67 8.29 7.86
C PRO A 59 -11.99 7.57 9.20
N LEU A 60 -11.00 7.47 10.08
CA LEU A 60 -11.08 6.76 11.35
C LEU A 60 -10.49 7.60 12.48
N ILE A 61 -11.09 7.51 13.66
CA ILE A 61 -10.50 8.00 14.90
C ILE A 61 -10.40 6.86 15.91
N ALA A 62 -9.36 6.90 16.75
CA ALA A 62 -9.17 5.91 17.80
C ALA A 62 -9.53 6.50 19.17
N LYS A 63 -10.24 5.72 19.98
CA LYS A 63 -10.53 6.05 21.38
C LYS A 63 -10.11 4.91 22.29
N ARG A 64 -9.56 5.25 23.45
CA ARG A 64 -9.24 4.30 24.50
C ARG A 64 -10.28 4.37 25.60
N SER A 65 -10.90 3.24 25.94
CA SER A 65 -11.88 3.15 27.03
C SER A 65 -11.69 1.82 27.77
N SER A 66 -11.67 1.87 29.11
CA SER A 66 -11.52 0.68 29.96
C SER A 66 -10.37 -0.25 29.55
N GLY A 67 -9.24 0.32 29.14
CA GLY A 67 -8.05 -0.43 28.70
C GLY A 67 -8.08 -0.95 27.26
N SER A 68 -9.23 -0.94 26.59
CA SER A 68 -9.41 -1.39 25.20
C SER A 68 -9.37 -0.23 24.21
N TRP A 69 -8.96 -0.52 22.98
CA TRP A 69 -8.97 0.43 21.87
C TRP A 69 -10.20 0.21 20.98
N PHE A 70 -10.85 1.31 20.62
CA PHE A 70 -12.03 1.32 19.76
C PHE A 70 -11.79 2.22 18.56
N LEU A 71 -12.27 1.80 17.40
CA LEU A 71 -12.33 2.63 16.20
C LEU A 71 -13.72 3.23 16.02
N GLU A 72 -13.78 4.48 15.59
CA GLU A 72 -14.99 5.15 15.12
C GLU A 72 -14.75 5.71 13.71
N ILE A 73 -15.78 5.69 12.86
CA ILE A 73 -15.72 6.32 11.53
C ILE A 73 -15.91 7.82 11.71
N ASP A 74 -14.99 8.60 11.13
CA ASP A 74 -15.12 10.04 10.98
C ASP A 74 -14.58 10.43 9.59
N GLU A 75 -15.50 10.59 8.64
CA GLU A 75 -15.16 10.99 7.26
C GLU A 75 -14.51 12.39 7.22
N GLY A 76 -14.77 13.24 8.21
CA GLY A 76 -14.18 14.57 8.32
C GLY A 76 -12.72 14.56 8.75
N ALA A 77 -12.25 13.48 9.38
CA ALA A 77 -10.85 13.33 9.79
C ALA A 77 -9.94 12.97 8.60
N ALA A 78 -10.50 12.39 7.54
CA ALA A 78 -9.72 11.93 6.41
C ALA A 78 -9.02 13.08 5.67
N ASN A 79 -7.85 12.81 5.10
CA ASN A 79 -7.22 13.73 4.16
C ASN A 79 -6.45 13.01 3.04
N VAL A 80 -5.81 13.77 2.14
CA VAL A 80 -4.99 13.25 1.02
C VAL A 80 -3.54 13.73 1.08
N ARG A 81 -3.13 14.22 2.27
CA ARG A 81 -1.79 14.79 2.48
C ARG A 81 -0.74 13.69 2.37
N GLU A 82 0.44 14.10 1.92
CA GLU A 82 1.65 13.27 1.93
C GLU A 82 2.60 13.82 2.98
N GLU A 83 3.40 12.94 3.56
CA GLU A 83 4.41 13.32 4.54
C GLU A 83 5.73 13.63 3.82
N THR A 84 6.34 14.79 4.11
CA THR A 84 7.69 15.09 3.62
C THR A 84 8.73 14.61 4.61
N VAL A 85 9.47 13.57 4.24
CA VAL A 85 10.49 12.94 5.08
C VAL A 85 11.89 13.35 4.61
N LEU A 86 12.80 13.61 5.55
CA LEU A 86 14.19 13.94 5.24
C LEU A 86 15.00 12.68 4.91
N GLY A 87 15.31 12.45 3.64
CA GLY A 87 16.27 11.41 3.26
C GLY A 87 17.73 11.86 3.41
N GLY A 88 18.67 10.93 3.24
CA GLY A 88 20.09 11.16 3.46
C GLY A 88 20.74 12.05 2.38
N LEU A 89 20.12 12.12 1.20
CA LEU A 89 20.56 12.96 0.07
C LEU A 89 19.58 14.10 -0.20
N LYS A 90 18.27 13.85 -0.10
CA LYS A 90 17.20 14.81 -0.37
C LYS A 90 15.94 14.48 0.41
N THR A 91 15.07 15.47 0.58
CA THR A 91 13.71 15.24 1.07
C THR A 91 12.90 14.40 0.07
N LYS A 92 11.92 13.65 0.58
CA LYS A 92 11.01 12.82 -0.19
C LYS A 92 9.59 12.97 0.34
N ASN A 93 8.65 13.22 -0.56
CA ASN A 93 7.22 13.07 -0.24
C ASN A 93 6.88 11.59 -0.28
N VAL A 94 6.52 11.01 0.86
CA VAL A 94 6.14 9.61 0.98
C VAL A 94 4.63 9.49 0.74
N ASP A 95 4.25 8.49 -0.05
CA ASP A 95 2.86 8.31 -0.51
C ASP A 95 1.93 7.91 0.66
N VAL A 96 2.41 7.01 1.55
CA VAL A 96 1.81 6.68 2.85
C VAL A 96 2.92 6.50 3.90
N ALA A 97 2.75 7.07 5.09
CA ALA A 97 3.71 6.97 6.19
C ALA A 97 3.01 6.69 7.52
N VAL A 98 3.70 5.94 8.38
CA VAL A 98 3.38 5.81 9.80
C VAL A 98 4.51 6.45 10.59
N ALA A 99 4.19 7.45 11.40
CA ALA A 99 5.14 8.12 12.27
C ALA A 99 4.73 7.96 13.74
N LYS A 100 5.68 7.54 14.57
CA LYS A 100 5.49 7.42 16.02
C LYS A 100 6.09 8.65 16.71
N ASP A 101 5.36 9.21 17.68
CA ASP A 101 5.85 10.36 18.46
C ASP A 101 7.23 10.04 19.06
N ARG A 102 8.17 11.00 18.95
CA ARG A 102 9.58 10.93 19.39
C ARG A 102 10.44 9.84 18.74
N ILE A 103 9.92 9.05 17.81
CA ILE A 103 10.67 8.04 17.05
C ILE A 103 10.86 8.50 15.60
N GLY A 104 9.82 9.09 15.02
CA GLY A 104 9.79 9.50 13.62
C GLY A 104 9.13 8.44 12.73
N PRO A 105 9.44 8.43 11.41
CA PRO A 105 8.82 7.50 10.46
C PRO A 105 9.29 6.07 10.75
N VAL A 106 8.33 5.18 10.99
CA VAL A 106 8.59 3.78 11.31
C VAL A 106 8.15 2.83 10.21
N VAL A 107 7.13 3.21 9.44
CA VAL A 107 6.71 2.52 8.22
C VAL A 107 6.48 3.56 7.13
N CYS A 108 6.97 3.29 5.93
CA CYS A 108 6.67 4.08 4.74
C CYS A 108 6.23 3.13 3.63
N VAL A 109 5.29 3.55 2.81
CA VAL A 109 4.86 2.84 1.61
C VAL A 109 4.93 3.81 0.44
N SER A 110 5.74 3.50 -0.57
CA SER A 110 5.68 4.23 -1.84
C SER A 110 4.80 3.48 -2.82
N ILE A 111 3.94 4.21 -3.51
CA ILE A 111 2.94 3.69 -4.42
C ILE A 111 3.20 4.30 -5.80
N LYS A 112 3.27 3.46 -6.84
CA LYS A 112 3.49 3.89 -8.22
C LYS A 112 2.50 3.23 -9.16
N GLY A 113 2.06 3.99 -10.16
CA GLY A 113 1.15 3.54 -11.20
C GLY A 113 1.79 3.66 -12.57
N THR A 114 1.59 2.68 -13.45
CA THR A 114 1.99 2.73 -14.85
C THR A 114 0.85 2.23 -15.74
N GLY A 115 0.18 3.17 -16.39
CA GLY A 115 -0.90 2.86 -17.33
C GLY A 115 -0.42 2.58 -18.75
N ASN A 116 0.64 3.26 -19.20
CA ASN A 116 1.21 3.18 -20.54
C ASN A 116 2.74 3.39 -20.48
N ALA A 117 3.41 3.29 -21.63
CA ALA A 117 4.82 3.54 -21.87
C ALA A 117 5.76 2.62 -21.07
N PHE A 118 5.61 1.30 -21.23
CA PHE A 118 6.39 0.30 -20.50
C PHE A 118 7.89 0.30 -20.82
N ARG A 119 8.29 0.96 -21.91
CA ARG A 119 9.71 1.27 -22.18
C ARG A 119 10.40 2.05 -21.04
N ASN A 120 9.63 2.75 -20.21
CA ASN A 120 10.14 3.56 -19.10
C ASN A 120 10.26 2.80 -17.78
N LEU A 121 9.93 1.50 -17.73
CA LEU A 121 9.99 0.70 -16.50
C LEU A 121 11.40 0.66 -15.89
N THR A 122 12.45 0.68 -16.72
CA THR A 122 13.85 0.77 -16.25
C THR A 122 14.11 2.07 -15.47
N ASN A 123 13.62 3.21 -15.97
CA ASN A 123 13.78 4.48 -15.25
C ASN A 123 13.02 4.44 -13.90
N ARG A 124 11.86 3.78 -13.85
CA ARG A 124 11.09 3.59 -12.61
C ARG A 124 11.81 2.70 -11.60
N MET A 125 12.52 1.69 -12.08
CA MET A 125 13.37 0.85 -11.25
C MET A 125 14.52 1.67 -10.64
N GLU A 126 15.23 2.48 -11.43
CA GLU A 126 16.31 3.33 -10.93
C GLU A 126 15.81 4.34 -9.88
N GLU A 127 14.64 4.94 -10.12
CA GLU A 127 13.96 5.81 -9.15
C GLU A 127 13.66 5.06 -7.83
N ALA A 128 13.15 3.83 -7.89
CA ALA A 128 12.84 3.03 -6.70
C ALA A 128 14.10 2.69 -5.88
N ILE A 129 15.19 2.29 -6.54
CA ILE A 129 16.48 2.03 -5.87
C ILE A 129 17.00 3.29 -5.18
N GLY A 130 16.90 4.44 -5.86
CA GLY A 130 17.30 5.74 -5.31
C GLY A 130 16.47 6.13 -4.09
N ASP A 131 15.15 5.93 -4.15
CA ASP A 131 14.23 6.27 -3.06
C ASP A 131 14.51 5.46 -1.79
N CYS A 132 14.66 4.13 -1.88
CA CYS A 132 14.93 3.30 -0.70
C CYS A 132 16.32 3.58 -0.10
N THR A 133 17.33 3.74 -0.95
CA THR A 133 18.67 4.12 -0.49
C THR A 133 18.63 5.44 0.26
N ASN A 134 17.98 6.45 -0.31
CA ASN A 134 17.88 7.79 0.29
C ASN A 134 17.20 7.76 1.67
N LEU A 135 16.07 7.06 1.82
CA LEU A 135 15.36 7.03 3.10
C LEU A 135 16.06 6.16 4.15
N HIS A 136 16.63 5.01 3.77
CA HIS A 136 17.34 4.14 4.72
C HIS A 136 18.67 4.72 5.21
N MET A 137 19.29 5.66 4.48
CA MET A 137 20.44 6.42 4.99
C MET A 137 20.08 7.23 6.24
N THR A 138 18.90 7.86 6.28
CA THR A 138 18.45 8.65 7.44
C THR A 138 17.74 7.79 8.48
N TYR A 139 16.92 6.83 8.05
CA TYR A 139 16.09 5.99 8.91
C TYR A 139 16.38 4.51 8.70
N PRO A 140 17.51 3.98 9.20
CA PRO A 140 17.91 2.60 8.97
C PRO A 140 16.90 1.56 9.48
N ALA A 141 16.17 1.88 10.56
CA ALA A 141 15.20 0.99 11.18
C ALA A 141 13.81 1.01 10.51
N MET A 142 13.48 2.08 9.77
CA MET A 142 12.20 2.23 9.09
C MET A 142 11.91 1.03 8.19
N VAL A 143 10.66 0.57 8.19
CA VAL A 143 10.16 -0.40 7.23
C VAL A 143 9.71 0.35 6.00
N TYR A 144 10.42 0.21 4.87
CA TYR A 144 10.03 0.82 3.62
C TYR A 144 9.49 -0.23 2.65
N ALA A 145 8.26 -0.01 2.20
CA ALA A 145 7.58 -0.89 1.27
C ALA A 145 7.30 -0.18 -0.06
N PHE A 146 7.24 -0.95 -1.14
CA PHE A 146 7.01 -0.45 -2.50
C PHE A 146 5.87 -1.21 -3.18
N LEU A 147 4.85 -0.49 -3.62
CA LEU A 147 3.68 -1.03 -4.30
C LEU A 147 3.59 -0.45 -5.71
N HIS A 148 3.66 -1.30 -6.73
CA HIS A 148 3.55 -0.87 -8.12
C HIS A 148 2.33 -1.46 -8.80
N LEU A 149 1.59 -0.62 -9.53
CA LEU A 149 0.42 -1.00 -10.32
C LEU A 149 0.71 -0.85 -11.81
N ILE A 150 0.41 -1.88 -12.58
CA ILE A 150 0.51 -1.91 -14.03
C ILE A 150 -0.89 -2.11 -14.59
N LYS A 151 -1.34 -1.24 -15.50
CA LYS A 151 -2.60 -1.47 -16.21
C LYS A 151 -2.45 -2.66 -17.16
N CYS A 152 -3.42 -3.57 -17.15
CA CYS A 152 -3.55 -4.60 -18.16
C CYS A 152 -4.06 -3.98 -19.46
N ASN A 153 -3.17 -3.79 -20.41
CA ASN A 153 -3.47 -3.41 -21.78
C ASN A 153 -3.18 -4.65 -22.63
N ARG A 154 -4.23 -5.24 -23.20
CA ARG A 154 -4.11 -6.47 -23.99
C ARG A 154 -3.71 -6.14 -25.41
N GLN A 155 -2.87 -6.98 -26.01
CA GLN A 155 -2.34 -6.76 -27.37
C GLN A 155 -3.44 -6.59 -28.44
N ASN A 156 -4.59 -7.25 -28.24
CA ASN A 156 -5.70 -7.25 -29.19
C ASN A 156 -6.69 -6.08 -28.98
N GLU A 157 -6.46 -5.23 -27.97
CA GLU A 157 -7.33 -4.08 -27.70
C GLU A 157 -7.10 -2.95 -28.71
N PRO A 158 -8.17 -2.37 -29.29
CA PRO A 158 -8.04 -1.25 -30.20
C PRO A 158 -7.33 -0.05 -29.56
N GLY A 159 -6.36 0.52 -30.26
CA GLY A 159 -5.65 1.74 -29.81
C GLY A 159 -4.46 1.51 -28.89
N VAL A 160 -4.23 0.28 -28.42
CA VAL A 160 -3.03 -0.07 -27.65
C VAL A 160 -1.81 -0.13 -28.57
N LYS A 161 -0.77 0.65 -28.26
CA LYS A 161 0.49 0.63 -29.01
C LYS A 161 1.34 -0.56 -28.55
N PRO A 162 2.23 -1.12 -29.39
CA PRO A 162 3.08 -2.25 -29.00
C PRO A 162 3.88 -2.05 -27.70
N ASN A 163 4.35 -0.83 -27.44
CA ASN A 163 5.10 -0.49 -26.22
C ASN A 163 4.24 -0.28 -24.97
N ASP A 164 2.92 -0.28 -25.14
CA ASP A 164 1.92 -0.13 -24.09
C ASP A 164 1.23 -1.47 -23.80
N VAL A 165 1.66 -2.58 -24.42
CA VAL A 165 1.10 -3.92 -24.18
C VAL A 165 1.74 -4.54 -22.93
N SER A 166 0.90 -4.90 -21.96
CA SER A 166 1.31 -5.64 -20.75
C SER A 166 0.83 -7.08 -20.75
N ILE A 167 -0.19 -7.42 -21.56
CA ILE A 167 -0.70 -8.77 -21.74
C ILE A 167 -0.67 -9.15 -23.23
N ASP A 168 0.00 -10.25 -23.56
CA ASP A 168 0.13 -10.75 -24.92
C ASP A 168 -1.15 -11.46 -25.44
N CYS A 169 -1.12 -11.89 -26.70
CA CYS A 169 -2.22 -12.63 -27.32
C CYS A 169 -2.52 -14.01 -26.68
N ALA A 170 -1.58 -14.59 -25.92
CA ALA A 170 -1.78 -15.82 -25.17
C ALA A 170 -2.38 -15.57 -23.78
N GLY A 171 -2.58 -14.30 -23.40
CA GLY A 171 -3.07 -13.92 -22.08
C GLY A 171 -1.98 -13.93 -21.01
N CYS A 172 -0.70 -13.91 -21.38
CA CYS A 172 0.43 -13.88 -20.46
C CYS A 172 0.98 -12.47 -20.29
N ALA A 173 1.62 -12.20 -19.15
CA ALA A 173 2.39 -10.97 -18.99
C ALA A 173 3.52 -10.91 -20.03
N THR A 174 3.71 -9.76 -20.67
CA THR A 174 4.77 -9.60 -21.68
C THR A 174 6.17 -9.70 -21.06
N ASP A 175 7.18 -10.02 -21.87
CA ASP A 175 8.58 -10.08 -21.39
C ASP A 175 9.05 -8.79 -20.72
N ALA A 176 8.50 -7.63 -21.12
CA ALA A 176 8.82 -6.36 -20.49
C ALA A 176 8.32 -6.31 -19.04
N VAL A 177 7.09 -6.78 -18.80
CA VAL A 177 6.50 -6.86 -17.46
C VAL A 177 7.19 -7.94 -16.63
N ALA A 178 7.49 -9.11 -17.23
CA ALA A 178 8.19 -10.20 -16.57
C ALA A 178 9.60 -9.77 -16.11
N ARG A 179 10.40 -9.15 -16.98
CA ARG A 179 11.72 -8.64 -16.60
C ARG A 179 11.63 -7.57 -15.51
N TYR A 180 10.63 -6.69 -15.57
CA TYR A 180 10.45 -5.68 -14.54
C TYR A 180 10.13 -6.29 -13.18
N HIS A 181 9.24 -7.28 -13.16
CA HIS A 181 8.96 -8.10 -11.99
C HIS A 181 10.23 -8.76 -11.43
N ASP A 182 11.06 -9.37 -12.27
CA ASP A 182 12.28 -10.04 -11.82
C ASP A 182 13.27 -9.08 -11.15
N VAL A 183 13.30 -7.82 -11.59
CA VAL A 183 14.08 -6.81 -10.88
C VAL A 183 13.43 -6.43 -9.55
N LEU A 184 12.11 -6.25 -9.49
CA LEU A 184 11.40 -5.97 -8.24
C LEU A 184 11.61 -7.07 -7.19
N GLU A 185 11.68 -8.33 -7.61
CA GLU A 185 12.08 -9.46 -6.76
C GLU A 185 13.48 -9.26 -6.16
N GLY A 186 14.44 -8.74 -6.95
CA GLY A 186 15.78 -8.42 -6.48
C GLY A 186 15.82 -7.28 -5.45
N LEU A 187 14.84 -6.38 -5.48
CA LEU A 187 14.74 -5.20 -4.61
C LEU A 187 14.03 -5.45 -3.28
N THR A 188 13.45 -6.63 -3.06
CA THR A 188 12.76 -6.95 -1.80
C THR A 188 13.61 -7.79 -0.83
N GLY A 189 13.10 -8.02 0.38
CA GLY A 189 13.72 -8.91 1.36
C GLY A 189 14.73 -8.25 2.30
N ARG A 190 14.67 -6.93 2.51
CA ARG A 190 15.49 -6.27 3.54
C ARG A 190 14.99 -6.62 4.94
N GLU A 191 15.51 -7.69 5.54
CA GLU A 191 15.04 -8.11 6.87
C GLU A 191 15.66 -7.31 8.02
N LEU A 192 17.00 -7.20 8.06
CA LEU A 192 17.72 -6.57 9.17
C LEU A 192 18.18 -5.15 8.83
N VAL A 193 18.32 -4.32 9.86
CA VAL A 193 18.75 -2.91 9.74
C VAL A 193 20.11 -2.74 9.06
N ARG A 194 20.99 -3.73 9.19
CA ARG A 194 22.34 -3.72 8.59
C ARG A 194 22.38 -4.31 7.17
N ASN A 195 21.28 -4.88 6.70
CA ASN A 195 21.20 -5.36 5.32
C ASN A 195 21.24 -4.17 4.35
N GLU A 196 21.49 -4.49 3.09
CA GLU A 196 21.62 -3.53 1.99
C GLU A 196 20.49 -2.48 2.00
N ILE A 197 20.85 -1.21 2.03
CA ILE A 197 19.90 -0.09 2.18
C ILE A 197 19.14 0.24 0.87
N SER A 198 19.61 -0.29 -0.25
CA SER A 198 19.01 -0.22 -1.60
C SER A 198 17.90 -1.26 -1.82
N LYS A 199 17.48 -1.95 -0.77
CA LYS A 199 16.37 -2.89 -0.77
C LYS A 199 15.23 -2.42 0.10
N TYR A 200 14.02 -2.76 -0.32
CA TYR A 200 12.79 -2.62 0.44
C TYR A 200 12.55 -3.84 1.34
N GLU A 201 11.82 -3.62 2.41
CA GLU A 201 11.32 -4.66 3.31
C GLU A 201 10.25 -5.52 2.63
N ALA A 202 9.39 -4.88 1.84
CA ALA A 202 8.33 -5.54 1.08
C ALA A 202 8.14 -4.83 -0.26
N VAL A 203 8.00 -5.62 -1.33
CA VAL A 203 7.61 -5.13 -2.66
C VAL A 203 6.36 -5.88 -3.07
N ALA A 204 5.43 -5.21 -3.75
CA ALA A 204 4.34 -5.86 -4.43
C ALA A 204 4.08 -5.25 -5.80
N LEU A 205 3.71 -6.12 -6.75
CA LEU A 205 3.30 -5.75 -8.10
C LEU A 205 1.87 -6.23 -8.33
N LEU A 206 0.99 -5.31 -8.72
CA LEU A 206 -0.38 -5.61 -9.13
C LEU A 206 -0.54 -5.27 -10.59
N MET A 207 -1.04 -6.23 -11.35
CA MET A 207 -1.57 -5.98 -12.68
C MET A 207 -3.08 -5.74 -12.55
N VAL A 208 -3.58 -4.63 -13.08
CA VAL A 208 -4.95 -4.17 -12.87
C VAL A 208 -5.72 -4.25 -14.18
N GLU A 209 -6.76 -5.05 -14.18
CA GLU A 209 -7.68 -5.24 -15.31
C GLU A 209 -9.06 -4.71 -14.94
N GLN A 210 -9.79 -4.19 -15.93
CA GLN A 210 -11.21 -3.91 -15.77
C GLN A 210 -12.00 -5.03 -16.44
N ILE A 211 -12.80 -5.72 -15.63
CA ILE A 211 -13.74 -6.73 -16.09
C ILE A 211 -15.14 -6.16 -15.87
N ALA A 212 -15.83 -5.86 -16.97
CA ALA A 212 -17.08 -5.10 -16.97
C ALA A 212 -16.92 -3.75 -16.22
N ASP A 213 -17.69 -3.53 -15.16
CA ASP A 213 -17.68 -2.28 -14.39
C ASP A 213 -16.80 -2.36 -13.12
N ALA A 214 -16.06 -3.45 -12.92
CA ALA A 214 -15.20 -3.66 -11.76
C ALA A 214 -13.72 -3.74 -12.15
N ALA A 215 -12.86 -3.04 -11.40
CA ALA A 215 -11.42 -3.25 -11.51
C ALA A 215 -10.99 -4.37 -10.56
N CYS A 216 -10.18 -5.27 -11.09
CA CYS A 216 -9.68 -6.44 -10.37
C CYS A 216 -8.19 -6.62 -10.64
N THR A 217 -7.57 -7.47 -9.84
CA THR A 217 -6.19 -7.89 -10.07
C THR A 217 -6.15 -9.02 -11.10
N PHE A 218 -5.19 -8.94 -12.01
CA PHE A 218 -4.95 -10.00 -12.97
C PHE A 218 -4.44 -11.24 -12.24
N PRO A 219 -5.17 -12.37 -12.27
CA PRO A 219 -4.96 -13.46 -11.31
C PRO A 219 -3.70 -14.29 -11.56
N SER A 220 -3.14 -14.24 -12.77
CA SER A 220 -2.02 -15.12 -13.17
C SER A 220 -0.65 -14.46 -13.03
N PHE A 221 -0.58 -13.22 -12.54
CA PHE A 221 0.69 -12.51 -12.38
C PHE A 221 0.62 -11.48 -11.24
N PRO A 222 1.65 -11.40 -10.36
CA PRO A 222 2.86 -12.22 -10.31
C PRO A 222 2.61 -13.71 -10.07
N PRO A 223 3.55 -14.61 -10.42
CA PRO A 223 3.42 -16.05 -10.17
C PRO A 223 3.18 -16.37 -8.69
N ALA A 224 2.54 -17.50 -8.38
CA ALA A 224 2.15 -17.84 -7.01
C ALA A 224 3.32 -17.92 -5.99
N ASN A 225 4.54 -18.17 -6.46
CA ASN A 225 5.77 -18.25 -5.67
C ASN A 225 6.58 -16.94 -5.62
N SER A 226 6.10 -15.88 -6.27
CA SER A 226 6.76 -14.57 -6.29
C SER A 226 6.75 -13.94 -4.89
N MET A 227 7.86 -13.30 -4.52
CA MET A 227 7.93 -12.46 -3.34
C MET A 227 7.22 -11.11 -3.51
N ALA A 228 6.94 -10.70 -4.75
CA ALA A 228 6.22 -9.48 -5.10
C ALA A 228 4.68 -9.63 -5.11
N ARG A 229 4.13 -10.68 -4.49
CA ARG A 229 2.68 -10.85 -4.36
C ARG A 229 2.06 -9.90 -3.35
N PHE A 230 0.94 -9.30 -3.73
CA PHE A 230 0.21 -8.38 -2.86
C PHE A 230 -0.34 -9.02 -1.57
N SER A 231 -0.74 -10.29 -1.63
CA SER A 231 -1.20 -11.05 -0.45
C SER A 231 -0.17 -11.10 0.67
N ASP A 232 1.11 -11.10 0.32
CA ASP A 232 2.21 -11.28 1.25
C ASP A 232 2.81 -9.94 1.70
N PHE A 233 2.40 -8.85 1.07
CA PHE A 233 2.96 -7.52 1.23
C PHE A 233 2.82 -7.01 2.67
N PHE A 234 1.58 -6.90 3.16
CA PHE A 234 1.29 -6.39 4.50
C PHE A 234 1.76 -7.32 5.62
N PRO A 235 1.56 -8.66 5.54
CA PRO A 235 2.16 -9.59 6.50
C PRO A 235 3.67 -9.39 6.68
N ARG A 236 4.41 -9.12 5.60
CA ARG A 236 5.85 -8.84 5.68
C ARG A 236 6.15 -7.48 6.31
N VAL A 237 5.42 -6.43 5.91
CA VAL A 237 5.55 -5.09 6.52
C VAL A 237 5.39 -5.19 8.03
N TYR A 238 4.33 -5.84 8.51
CA TYR A 238 4.07 -5.99 9.94
C TYR A 238 5.08 -6.90 10.64
N GLY A 239 5.43 -8.04 10.04
CA GLY A 239 6.40 -8.97 10.61
C GLY A 239 7.80 -8.36 10.73
N ILE A 240 8.20 -7.48 9.83
CA ILE A 240 9.48 -6.75 9.95
C ILE A 240 9.36 -5.62 10.98
N TYR A 241 8.24 -4.89 10.99
CA TYR A 241 7.98 -3.85 11.99
C TYR A 241 8.08 -4.42 13.41
N ASP A 242 7.35 -5.50 13.69
CA ASP A 242 7.31 -6.14 15.01
C ASP A 242 8.71 -6.61 15.45
N ARG A 243 9.51 -7.13 14.51
CA ARG A 243 10.90 -7.54 14.74
C ARG A 243 11.82 -6.37 15.07
N ARG A 244 11.61 -5.18 14.49
CA ARG A 244 12.53 -4.04 14.61
C ARG A 244 12.21 -3.10 15.76
N PHE A 245 10.92 -2.92 16.05
CA PHE A 245 10.47 -1.93 17.02
C PHE A 245 10.08 -2.62 18.34
N PRO A 246 8.90 -3.27 18.48
CA PRO A 246 8.53 -3.95 19.73
C PRO A 246 9.56 -4.96 20.25
N TYR A 247 10.09 -5.83 19.37
CA TYR A 247 10.95 -6.93 19.80
C TYR A 247 12.33 -6.49 20.28
N VAL A 248 12.96 -5.54 19.57
CA VAL A 248 14.31 -5.04 19.93
C VAL A 248 14.25 -3.99 21.04
N ALA A 249 13.15 -3.24 21.13
CA ALA A 249 12.96 -2.18 22.13
C ALA A 249 11.74 -2.45 23.04
N PRO A 250 11.76 -3.51 23.87
CA PRO A 250 10.62 -3.90 24.70
C PRO A 250 10.22 -2.85 25.76
N SER A 251 11.11 -1.91 26.07
CA SER A 251 10.81 -0.76 26.95
C SER A 251 10.01 0.36 26.26
N MET A 252 9.84 0.29 24.93
CA MET A 252 9.14 1.30 24.14
C MET A 252 7.73 0.83 23.79
N HIS A 253 6.87 0.67 24.79
CA HIS A 253 5.48 0.20 24.62
C HIS A 253 4.67 1.00 23.58
N GLN A 254 5.00 2.26 23.35
CA GLN A 254 4.38 3.10 22.30
C GLN A 254 4.61 2.58 20.87
N THR A 255 5.58 1.67 20.67
CA THR A 255 5.82 0.98 19.39
C THR A 255 4.97 -0.26 19.19
N GLU A 256 4.23 -0.71 20.21
CA GLU A 256 3.34 -1.85 20.07
C GLU A 256 2.15 -1.47 19.16
N ARG A 257 1.76 -2.42 18.31
CA ARG A 257 0.56 -2.30 17.47
C ARG A 257 -0.65 -2.70 18.29
N VAL A 258 -1.65 -1.83 18.34
CA VAL A 258 -2.85 -2.07 19.15
C VAL A 258 -3.74 -3.13 18.52
N ALA A 259 -4.60 -3.73 19.33
CA ALA A 259 -5.69 -4.56 18.86
C ALA A 259 -7.01 -3.86 19.15
N TRP A 260 -7.94 -3.94 18.20
CA TRP A 260 -9.21 -3.25 18.22
C TRP A 260 -10.28 -4.13 18.84
N ALA A 261 -11.14 -3.55 19.68
CA ALA A 261 -12.31 -4.25 20.18
C ALA A 261 -13.23 -4.62 19.01
N GLU A 262 -13.71 -5.87 18.97
CA GLU A 262 -14.68 -6.33 17.95
C GLU A 262 -15.95 -5.48 17.94
N THR A 263 -16.32 -4.95 19.11
CA THR A 263 -17.47 -4.06 19.30
C THR A 263 -17.18 -2.59 18.95
N SER A 264 -16.08 -2.31 18.23
CA SER A 264 -15.76 -0.95 17.78
C SER A 264 -16.92 -0.37 16.96
N PRO A 265 -17.37 0.87 17.23
CA PRO A 265 -18.44 1.50 16.47
C PRO A 265 -18.18 1.54 14.96
N ALA A 266 -16.91 1.69 14.54
CA ALA A 266 -16.54 1.63 13.13
C ALA A 266 -16.90 0.30 12.46
N PHE A 267 -16.63 -0.83 13.10
CA PHE A 267 -16.95 -2.15 12.55
C PHE A 267 -18.45 -2.34 12.40
N ASN A 268 -19.24 -1.95 13.40
CA ASN A 268 -20.70 -1.97 13.31
C ASN A 268 -21.23 -1.07 12.18
N GLY A 269 -20.65 0.13 12.04
CA GLY A 269 -20.99 1.06 10.96
C GLY A 269 -20.70 0.48 9.58
N LEU A 270 -19.54 -0.15 9.39
CA LEU A 270 -19.14 -0.78 8.12
C LEU A 270 -19.99 -2.01 7.80
N MET A 271 -20.27 -2.88 8.78
CA MET A 271 -21.17 -4.02 8.59
C MET A 271 -22.56 -3.56 8.16
N THR A 272 -23.09 -2.53 8.82
CA THR A 272 -24.40 -1.95 8.47
C THR A 272 -24.39 -1.33 7.08
N ALA A 273 -23.37 -0.53 6.74
CA ALA A 273 -23.28 0.16 5.46
C ALA A 273 -23.08 -0.79 4.28
N THR A 274 -22.38 -1.90 4.49
CA THR A 274 -22.09 -2.88 3.43
C THR A 274 -23.05 -4.07 3.40
N GLY A 275 -23.85 -4.27 4.46
CA GLY A 275 -24.71 -5.45 4.62
C GLY A 275 -23.94 -6.76 4.78
N ARG A 276 -22.66 -6.69 5.18
CA ARG A 276 -21.75 -7.84 5.30
C ARG A 276 -21.37 -8.09 6.77
N GLU A 277 -21.08 -9.33 7.10
CA GLU A 277 -20.49 -9.72 8.39
C GLU A 277 -19.03 -9.27 8.47
N LEU A 278 -18.53 -8.96 9.67
CA LEU A 278 -17.18 -8.41 9.89
C LEU A 278 -16.08 -9.19 9.16
N ALA A 279 -16.15 -10.53 9.19
CA ALA A 279 -15.20 -11.44 8.53
C ALA A 279 -15.16 -11.32 6.99
N SER A 280 -16.14 -10.65 6.39
CA SER A 280 -16.30 -10.47 4.94
C SER A 280 -16.39 -9.01 4.51
N VAL A 281 -16.37 -8.07 5.45
CA VAL A 281 -16.35 -6.63 5.17
C VAL A 281 -15.05 -6.26 4.46
N PHE A 282 -13.93 -6.78 4.95
CA PHE A 282 -12.59 -6.44 4.48
C PHE A 282 -12.01 -7.53 3.57
N ASP A 283 -11.10 -7.14 2.68
CA ASP A 283 -10.22 -8.07 1.94
C ASP A 283 -8.90 -8.37 2.68
N TYR A 284 -8.88 -8.07 3.98
CA TYR A 284 -7.81 -8.32 4.94
C TYR A 284 -8.41 -8.61 6.33
N GLU A 285 -7.59 -9.09 7.25
CA GLU A 285 -8.05 -9.46 8.59
C GLU A 285 -7.85 -8.31 9.59
N PRO A 286 -8.91 -7.73 10.19
CA PRO A 286 -8.75 -6.74 11.24
C PRO A 286 -7.95 -7.30 12.42
N ARG A 287 -7.11 -6.47 13.03
CA ARG A 287 -6.36 -6.84 14.23
C ARG A 287 -7.24 -6.70 15.46
N LEU A 288 -7.95 -7.76 15.81
CA LEU A 288 -8.91 -7.80 16.92
C LEU A 288 -8.26 -8.21 18.25
N ALA A 289 -8.81 -7.71 19.37
CA ALA A 289 -8.33 -7.91 20.75
C ALA A 289 -8.97 -9.10 21.46
#